data_AF-P75236-F1
#
_entry.id   AF-P75236-F1
#
_cell.length_a   1.000
_cell.length_b   1.000
_cell.length_c   1.000
_cell.angle_alpha   90.00
_cell.angle_beta   90.00
_cell.angle_gamma   90.00
#
_symmetry.space_group_name_H-M   'P 1'
#
loop_
_entity.id
_entity.type
_entity.pdbx_description
1 polymer ?
#
loop_
_entity_poly.entity_id
_entity_poly.type
_entity_poly.pdbx_seq_one_letter_code
_entity_poly.pdbx_strand_id
1 'polypeptide(L)'
;MNGGGQQGGFFGLLVIIIPVILLIVFFSKKKNSQKTEFGGEGGSRASKKDEVWKTVKQFLQEQNERGKEIIKTFVAKNPNPLHSRKDRQFFNQEVQAYITAHNLSKTAAKRYRHEQLKLKQRELYCIYFITKDAKTSVFDEARIIEAEVYQKPNKTGKGAPERLIRILGLKNFNDEMKWIQPLMDREEKRKEKEEKRKRELAARQLKRQEKKKQKTSK
;
A
#
# COMPACT_ATOMS: atom_id res chain seq x y z
N MET A 1 -0.18 -44.52 -60.69
CA MET A 1 1.16 -45.14 -60.60
C MET A 1 1.74 -44.86 -59.23
N ASN A 2 2.33 -45.91 -58.68
CA ASN A 2 3.05 -46.11 -57.41
C ASN A 2 3.75 -44.93 -56.72
N GLY A 3 3.90 -45.12 -55.41
CA GLY A 3 5.17 -44.92 -54.70
C GLY A 3 5.08 -43.80 -53.66
N GLY A 4 5.06 -44.05 -52.36
CA GLY A 4 5.94 -44.98 -51.66
C GLY A 4 7.24 -44.24 -51.33
N GLY A 5 7.22 -43.47 -50.24
CA GLY A 5 8.34 -42.64 -49.80
C GLY A 5 8.36 -42.53 -48.28
N GLN A 6 9.09 -43.46 -47.69
CA GLN A 6 9.23 -43.75 -46.27
C GLN A 6 9.72 -42.55 -45.45
N GLN A 7 9.04 -42.33 -44.32
CA GLN A 7 9.45 -41.44 -43.23
C GLN A 7 10.76 -41.94 -42.61
N GLY A 8 11.75 -41.07 -42.40
CA GLY A 8 12.99 -41.48 -41.72
C GLY A 8 14.05 -40.42 -41.39
N GLY A 9 13.86 -39.13 -41.69
CA GLY A 9 14.92 -38.12 -41.48
C GLY A 9 14.59 -36.94 -40.54
N PHE A 10 13.32 -36.61 -40.32
CA PHE A 10 12.97 -35.37 -39.59
C PHE A 10 12.79 -35.54 -38.08
N PHE A 11 12.58 -36.76 -37.58
CA PHE A 11 12.44 -37.00 -36.13
C PHE A 11 13.75 -36.80 -35.35
N GLY A 12 14.91 -36.97 -35.99
CA GLY A 12 16.21 -36.69 -35.35
C GLY A 12 16.44 -35.19 -35.06
N LEU A 13 15.91 -34.31 -35.91
CA LEU A 13 16.06 -32.86 -35.75
C LEU A 13 15.22 -32.32 -34.58
N LEU A 14 14.05 -32.92 -34.33
CA LEU A 14 13.13 -32.54 -33.26
C LEU A 14 13.70 -32.79 -31.86
N VAL A 15 14.50 -33.84 -31.67
CA VAL A 15 15.09 -34.19 -30.37
C VAL A 15 16.17 -33.20 -29.93
N ILE A 16 16.85 -32.53 -30.87
CA ILE A 16 17.89 -31.53 -30.56
C ILE A 16 17.29 -30.14 -30.33
N ILE A 17 16.24 -29.78 -31.06
CA ILE A 17 15.62 -28.45 -30.97
C ILE A 17 14.87 -28.25 -29.64
N ILE A 18 14.18 -29.28 -29.14
CA ILE A 18 13.39 -29.20 -27.89
C ILE A 18 14.23 -28.80 -26.67
N PRO A 19 15.38 -29.42 -26.36
CA PRO A 19 16.19 -29.03 -25.20
C PRO A 19 16.78 -27.62 -25.32
N VAL A 20 17.10 -27.15 -26.53
CA VAL A 20 17.60 -25.78 -26.75
C VAL A 20 16.49 -24.75 -26.51
N ILE A 21 15.27 -25.01 -27.01
CA ILE A 21 14.12 -24.13 -26.75
C ILE A 21 13.76 -24.13 -25.26
N LEU A 22 13.79 -25.29 -24.59
CA LEU A 22 13.54 -25.37 -23.15
C LEU A 22 14.57 -24.58 -22.33
N LEU A 23 15.85 -24.62 -22.70
CA LEU A 23 16.88 -23.78 -22.06
C LEU A 23 16.62 -22.29 -22.27
N ILE A 24 16.25 -21.86 -23.48
CA ILE A 24 15.93 -20.45 -23.77
C ILE A 24 14.69 -20.00 -22.98
N VAL A 25 13.64 -20.83 -22.88
CA VAL A 25 12.45 -20.52 -22.08
C VAL A 25 12.76 -20.51 -20.58
N PHE A 26 13.64 -21.40 -20.10
CA PHE A 26 14.04 -21.45 -18.69
C PHE A 26 14.90 -20.25 -18.29
N PHE A 27 15.83 -19.82 -19.15
CA PHE A 27 16.65 -18.64 -18.90
C PHE A 27 15.91 -17.31 -19.13
N SER A 28 14.94 -17.24 -20.06
CA SER A 28 14.12 -16.04 -20.25
C SER A 28 13.13 -15.82 -19.10
N LYS A 29 12.53 -16.89 -18.53
CA LYS A 29 11.70 -16.74 -17.32
C LYS A 29 12.49 -16.29 -16.08
N LYS A 30 13.78 -16.62 -15.99
CA LYS A 30 14.60 -16.24 -14.82
C LYS A 30 15.06 -14.77 -14.83
N LYS A 31 15.05 -14.07 -15.98
CA LYS A 31 15.49 -12.67 -16.04
C LYS A 31 14.42 -11.63 -15.72
N ASN A 32 13.15 -12.01 -15.61
CA ASN A 32 12.07 -11.08 -15.20
C ASN A 32 11.67 -11.17 -13.73
N SER A 33 12.38 -11.92 -12.88
CA SER A 33 12.37 -11.64 -11.43
C SER A 33 13.37 -10.51 -11.15
N GLN A 34 13.13 -9.34 -11.75
CA GLN A 34 13.75 -8.12 -11.26
C GLN A 34 13.26 -7.92 -9.84
N LYS A 35 14.19 -8.17 -8.93
CA LYS A 35 14.20 -7.80 -7.52
C LYS A 35 13.72 -6.35 -7.41
N THR A 36 12.42 -6.13 -7.23
CA THR A 36 11.96 -4.92 -6.59
C THR A 36 12.36 -5.05 -5.13
N GLU A 37 13.54 -4.53 -4.84
CA GLU A 37 13.99 -4.18 -3.50
C GLU A 37 12.97 -3.22 -2.87
N PHE A 38 11.86 -3.76 -2.37
CA PHE A 38 10.94 -3.06 -1.48
C PHE A 38 11.54 -3.04 -0.07
N GLY A 39 12.70 -2.40 0.07
CA GLY A 39 13.30 -2.04 1.34
C GLY A 39 13.13 -0.55 1.58
N GLY A 40 12.39 -0.17 2.63
CA GLY A 40 12.40 1.17 3.22
C GLY A 40 11.49 2.23 2.55
N GLU A 41 10.32 2.48 3.15
CA GLU A 41 9.42 3.67 3.08
C GLU A 41 9.05 4.33 1.72
N GLY A 42 9.61 3.88 0.60
CA GLY A 42 9.55 4.54 -0.70
C GLY A 42 8.72 3.83 -1.76
N GLY A 43 7.76 2.97 -1.37
CA GLY A 43 6.82 2.40 -2.34
C GLY A 43 6.22 3.51 -3.22
N SER A 44 6.26 3.33 -4.54
CA SER A 44 5.72 4.31 -5.49
C SER A 44 4.31 4.75 -5.07
N ARG A 45 3.93 6.01 -5.31
CA ARG A 45 2.57 6.49 -4.99
C ARG A 45 1.48 5.58 -5.60
N ALA A 46 1.77 4.93 -6.74
CA ALA A 46 0.90 3.95 -7.37
C ALA A 46 0.77 2.67 -6.54
N SER A 47 1.89 2.04 -6.17
CA SER A 47 1.86 0.79 -5.36
C SER A 47 1.19 1.00 -4.00
N LYS A 48 1.39 2.16 -3.36
CA LYS A 48 0.70 2.51 -2.11
C LYS A 48 -0.82 2.62 -2.32
N LYS A 49 -1.29 3.21 -3.42
CA LYS A 49 -2.73 3.28 -3.73
C LYS A 49 -3.34 1.89 -3.92
N ASP A 50 -2.60 1.00 -4.58
CA ASP A 50 -3.05 -0.38 -4.82
C ASP A 50 -3.21 -1.15 -3.50
N GLU A 51 -2.29 -0.99 -2.55
CA GLU A 51 -2.39 -1.62 -1.23
C GLU A 51 -3.61 -1.16 -0.43
N VAL A 52 -3.87 0.16 -0.42
CA VAL A 52 -5.03 0.74 0.27
C VAL A 52 -6.32 0.23 -0.33
N TRP A 53 -6.41 0.27 -1.65
CA TRP A 53 -7.57 -0.22 -2.39
C TRP A 53 -7.84 -1.71 -2.11
N LYS A 54 -6.80 -2.55 -2.13
CA LYS A 54 -6.91 -3.98 -1.76
C LYS A 54 -7.38 -4.17 -0.32
N THR A 55 -6.85 -3.37 0.62
CA THR A 55 -7.23 -3.45 2.04
C THR A 55 -8.71 -3.10 2.24
N VAL A 56 -9.19 -2.02 1.61
CA VAL A 56 -10.61 -1.65 1.69
C VAL A 56 -11.50 -2.71 1.02
N LYS A 57 -11.10 -3.24 -0.14
CA LYS A 57 -11.84 -4.34 -0.79
C LYS A 57 -11.91 -5.59 0.08
N GLN A 58 -10.81 -5.96 0.74
CA GLN A 58 -10.79 -7.08 1.67
C GLN A 58 -11.78 -6.84 2.81
N PHE A 59 -11.78 -5.65 3.41
CA PHE A 59 -12.74 -5.28 4.45
C PHE A 59 -14.19 -5.42 3.98
N LEU A 60 -14.54 -4.84 2.81
CA LEU A 60 -15.89 -4.95 2.25
C LEU A 60 -16.30 -6.41 1.99
N GLN A 61 -15.36 -7.24 1.55
CA GLN A 61 -15.60 -8.68 1.36
C GLN A 61 -15.85 -9.40 2.70
N GLU A 62 -15.08 -9.10 3.74
CA GLU A 62 -15.24 -9.65 5.09
C GLU A 62 -16.60 -9.25 5.71
N GLN A 63 -17.11 -8.07 5.38
CA GLN A 63 -18.43 -7.59 5.82
C GLN A 63 -19.59 -7.99 4.89
N ASN A 64 -19.35 -8.84 3.89
CA ASN A 64 -20.33 -9.24 2.87
C ASN A 64 -20.94 -8.08 2.05
N GLU A 65 -20.25 -6.95 1.96
CA GLU A 65 -20.69 -5.76 1.21
C GLU A 65 -20.19 -5.79 -0.25
N ARG A 66 -20.61 -6.82 -1.00
CA ARG A 66 -20.24 -6.99 -2.40
C ARG A 66 -21.00 -6.01 -3.31
N GLY A 67 -20.39 -5.64 -4.43
CA GLY A 67 -20.99 -4.72 -5.41
C GLY A 67 -20.80 -3.23 -5.10
N LYS A 68 -20.07 -2.92 -4.01
CA LYS A 68 -19.70 -1.54 -3.67
C LYS A 68 -18.42 -1.10 -4.39
N GLU A 69 -18.45 0.12 -4.90
CA GLU A 69 -17.29 0.78 -5.51
C GLU A 69 -16.68 1.78 -4.53
N ILE A 70 -15.36 1.76 -4.40
CA ILE A 70 -14.63 2.71 -3.56
C ILE A 70 -14.47 4.01 -4.34
N ILE A 71 -14.99 5.13 -3.79
CA ILE A 71 -14.96 6.44 -4.44
C ILE A 71 -13.80 7.30 -3.96
N LYS A 72 -13.59 7.34 -2.65
CA LYS A 72 -12.55 8.15 -2.02
C LYS A 72 -11.87 7.33 -0.96
N THR A 73 -10.55 7.46 -0.87
CA THR A 73 -9.75 6.88 0.19
C THR A 73 -8.74 7.90 0.69
N PHE A 74 -8.51 7.92 1.99
CA PHE A 74 -7.42 8.64 2.62
C PHE A 74 -6.79 7.77 3.70
N VAL A 75 -5.47 7.84 3.85
CA VAL A 75 -4.73 7.05 4.82
C VAL A 75 -3.95 7.98 5.72
N ALA A 76 -4.16 7.81 7.03
CA ALA A 76 -3.42 8.48 8.06
C ALA A 76 -2.64 7.45 8.87
N LYS A 77 -1.34 7.68 9.08
CA LYS A 77 -0.54 6.89 10.02
C LYS A 77 -0.91 7.31 11.44
N ASN A 78 -1.20 6.36 12.31
CA ASN A 78 -1.45 6.68 13.71
C ASN A 78 -0.20 7.33 14.32
N PRO A 79 -0.37 8.39 15.12
CA PRO A 79 0.76 9.01 15.81
C PRO A 79 1.37 7.99 16.78
N ASN A 80 2.66 7.71 16.61
CA ASN A 80 3.40 6.87 17.55
C ASN A 80 4.07 7.76 18.60
N PRO A 81 3.70 7.63 19.88
CA PRO A 81 4.27 8.46 20.94
C PRO A 81 5.78 8.22 21.14
N LEU A 82 6.33 7.12 20.62
CA LEU A 82 7.75 6.79 20.78
C LEU A 82 8.68 7.59 19.88
N HIS A 83 8.16 8.32 18.87
CA HIS A 83 8.98 9.07 17.92
C HIS A 83 9.41 10.46 18.44
N SER A 84 8.64 11.10 19.31
CA SER A 84 8.98 12.41 19.87
C SER A 84 9.24 12.32 21.37
N ARG A 85 10.18 13.13 21.87
CA ARG A 85 10.51 13.16 23.31
C ARG A 85 9.31 13.59 24.15
N LYS A 86 8.51 14.55 23.67
CA LYS A 86 7.33 15.08 24.37
C LYS A 86 6.22 14.03 24.43
N ASP A 87 5.91 13.38 23.32
CA ASP A 87 4.85 12.37 23.27
C ASP A 87 5.23 11.12 24.07
N ARG A 88 6.54 10.78 24.09
CA ARG A 88 7.04 9.68 24.91
C ARG A 88 6.91 9.96 26.41
N GLN A 89 7.12 11.21 26.84
CA GLN A 89 6.89 11.61 28.23
C GLN A 89 5.41 11.48 28.60
N PHE A 90 4.52 11.97 27.75
CA PHE A 90 3.08 11.87 27.96
C PHE A 90 2.63 10.39 28.02
N PHE A 91 3.06 9.56 27.08
CA PHE A 91 2.81 8.12 27.11
C PHE A 91 3.30 7.45 28.39
N ASN A 92 4.52 7.76 28.84
CA ASN A 92 5.04 7.20 30.09
C ASN A 92 4.20 7.65 31.32
N GLN A 93 3.69 8.88 31.32
CA GLN A 93 2.80 9.40 32.36
C GLN A 93 1.45 8.66 32.36
N GLU A 94 0.83 8.45 31.20
CA GLU A 94 -0.41 7.67 31.09
C GLU A 94 -0.24 6.24 31.60
N VAL A 95 0.86 5.58 31.18
CA VAL A 95 1.17 4.22 31.64
C VAL A 95 1.41 4.19 33.14
N GLN A 96 2.11 5.19 33.70
CA GLN A 96 2.34 5.27 35.13
C GLN A 96 1.07 5.58 35.92
N ALA A 97 0.20 6.45 35.40
CA ALA A 97 -1.09 6.77 36.01
C ALA A 97 -1.98 5.52 36.11
N TYR A 98 -2.03 4.69 35.05
CA TYR A 98 -2.73 3.41 35.08
C TYR A 98 -2.15 2.44 36.13
N ILE A 99 -0.83 2.31 36.18
CA ILE A 99 -0.15 1.44 37.16
C ILE A 99 -0.51 1.85 38.60
N THR A 100 -0.51 3.16 38.87
CA THR A 100 -0.85 3.69 40.19
C THR A 100 -2.34 3.52 40.50
N ALA A 101 -3.23 3.86 39.55
CA ALA A 101 -4.68 3.76 39.72
C ALA A 101 -5.15 2.32 39.98
N HIS A 102 -4.47 1.33 39.40
CA HIS A 102 -4.78 -0.10 39.55
C HIS A 102 -3.86 -0.82 40.56
N ASN A 103 -3.01 -0.09 41.31
CA ASN A 103 -2.10 -0.64 42.32
C ASN A 103 -1.32 -1.88 41.85
N LEU A 104 -0.80 -1.85 40.62
CA LEU A 104 -0.14 -3.01 40.03
C LEU A 104 1.17 -3.33 40.78
N SER A 105 1.37 -4.62 41.09
CA SER A 105 2.63 -5.11 41.66
C SER A 105 3.81 -4.81 40.73
N LYS A 106 5.04 -4.81 41.28
CA LYS A 106 6.26 -4.51 40.48
C LYS A 106 6.38 -5.37 39.21
N THR A 107 6.02 -6.65 39.30
CA THR A 107 6.06 -7.59 38.16
C THR A 107 4.94 -7.31 37.14
N ALA A 108 3.70 -7.08 37.62
CA ALA A 108 2.56 -6.73 36.77
C ALA A 108 2.77 -5.39 36.06
N ALA A 109 3.30 -4.39 36.76
CA ALA A 109 3.64 -3.08 36.21
C ALA A 109 4.72 -3.19 35.11
N LYS A 110 5.77 -4.00 35.32
CA LYS A 110 6.80 -4.25 34.30
C LYS A 110 6.21 -4.91 33.05
N ARG A 111 5.34 -5.91 33.23
CA ARG A 111 4.63 -6.59 32.13
C ARG A 111 3.73 -5.61 31.37
N TYR A 112 2.93 -4.82 32.08
CA TYR A 112 2.05 -3.83 31.49
C TYR A 112 2.82 -2.80 30.65
N ARG A 113 3.91 -2.23 31.20
CA ARG A 113 4.79 -1.31 30.43
C ARG A 113 5.31 -1.94 29.15
N HIS A 114 5.72 -3.21 29.21
CA HIS A 114 6.22 -3.93 28.05
C HIS A 114 5.14 -4.20 27.00
N GLU A 115 3.94 -4.58 27.43
CA GLU A 115 2.79 -4.78 26.56
C GLU A 115 2.37 -3.47 25.89
N GLN A 116 2.28 -2.37 26.63
CA GLN A 116 1.98 -1.04 26.09
C GLN A 116 3.05 -0.58 25.09
N LEU A 117 4.33 -0.79 25.40
CA LEU A 117 5.42 -0.48 24.49
C LEU A 117 5.30 -1.28 23.19
N LYS A 118 5.04 -2.58 23.27
CA LYS A 118 4.83 -3.45 22.10
C LYS A 118 3.64 -2.99 21.26
N LEU A 119 2.53 -2.60 21.90
CA LEU A 119 1.35 -2.08 21.19
C LEU A 119 1.67 -0.79 20.44
N LYS A 120 2.41 0.15 21.05
CA LYS A 120 2.81 1.41 20.41
C LYS A 120 3.93 1.26 19.39
N GLN A 121 4.68 0.15 19.40
CA GLN A 121 5.65 -0.17 18.35
C GLN A 121 4.99 -0.68 17.05
N ARG A 122 3.73 -1.10 17.09
CA ARG A 122 2.99 -1.52 15.90
C ARG A 122 2.82 -0.36 14.93
N GLU A 123 2.95 -0.65 13.64
CA GLU A 123 2.70 0.34 12.61
C GLU A 123 1.21 0.34 12.24
N LEU A 124 0.45 1.20 12.91
CA LEU A 124 -1.00 1.32 12.73
C LEU A 124 -1.36 2.47 11.77
N TYR A 125 -2.38 2.23 10.97
CA TYR A 125 -2.94 3.19 10.02
C TYR A 125 -4.46 3.23 10.16
N CYS A 126 -5.03 4.44 10.07
CA CYS A 126 -6.46 4.65 9.87
C CYS A 126 -6.72 4.93 8.39
N ILE A 127 -7.62 4.16 7.80
CA ILE A 127 -8.03 4.29 6.39
C ILE A 127 -9.46 4.82 6.38
N TYR A 128 -9.59 6.09 6.00
CA TYR A 128 -10.86 6.71 5.67
C TYR A 128 -11.27 6.30 4.26
N PHE A 129 -12.53 5.90 4.07
CA PHE A 129 -13.06 5.63 2.75
C PHE A 129 -14.56 5.93 2.63
N ILE A 130 -14.96 6.25 1.39
CA ILE A 130 -16.37 6.35 0.98
C ILE A 130 -16.60 5.34 -0.12
N THR A 131 -17.70 4.60 -0.01
CA THR A 131 -18.18 3.69 -1.05
C THR A 131 -19.47 4.22 -1.68
N LYS A 132 -19.80 3.71 -2.85
CA LYS A 132 -21.14 3.80 -3.43
C LYS A 132 -21.59 2.42 -3.87
N ASP A 133 -22.89 2.20 -3.92
CA ASP A 133 -23.46 1.03 -4.57
C ASP A 133 -23.33 1.16 -6.10
N ALA A 134 -22.79 0.15 -6.78
CA ALA A 134 -22.57 0.19 -8.23
C ALA A 134 -23.88 0.19 -9.04
N LYS A 135 -24.96 -0.40 -8.51
CA LYS A 135 -26.25 -0.52 -9.20
C LYS A 135 -27.12 0.72 -8.97
N THR A 136 -27.23 1.17 -7.72
CA THR A 136 -28.13 2.29 -7.37
C THR A 136 -27.43 3.65 -7.45
N SER A 137 -26.09 3.68 -7.51
CA SER A 137 -25.27 4.89 -7.43
C SER A 137 -25.47 5.70 -6.13
N VAL A 138 -26.07 5.09 -5.10
CA VAL A 138 -26.22 5.69 -3.78
C VAL A 138 -24.89 5.63 -3.04
N PHE A 139 -24.49 6.75 -2.45
CA PHE A 139 -23.28 6.85 -1.64
C PHE A 139 -23.54 6.30 -0.24
N ASP A 140 -22.61 5.49 0.26
CA ASP A 140 -22.59 5.09 1.65
C ASP A 140 -22.01 6.20 2.54
N GLU A 141 -22.32 6.12 3.82
CA GLU A 141 -21.64 6.92 4.84
C GLU A 141 -20.14 6.64 4.86
N ALA A 142 -19.36 7.69 5.14
CA ALA A 142 -17.93 7.57 5.26
C ALA A 142 -17.55 6.71 6.46
N ARG A 143 -16.58 5.81 6.28
CA ARG A 143 -16.12 4.88 7.31
C ARG A 143 -14.62 4.94 7.49
N ILE A 144 -14.17 4.56 8.68
CA ILE A 144 -12.76 4.48 9.03
C ILE A 144 -12.48 3.08 9.56
N ILE A 145 -11.51 2.40 8.95
CA ILE A 145 -10.95 1.15 9.46
C ILE A 145 -9.54 1.37 9.98
N GLU A 146 -9.18 0.65 11.02
CA GLU A 146 -7.80 0.57 11.51
C GLU A 146 -7.12 -0.67 10.92
N ALA A 147 -5.89 -0.50 10.47
CA ALA A 147 -5.07 -1.55 9.88
C ALA A 147 -3.66 -1.54 10.46
N GLU A 148 -3.13 -2.73 10.73
CA GLU A 148 -1.76 -2.95 11.16
C GLU A 148 -0.91 -3.39 9.97
N VAL A 149 0.21 -2.71 9.76
CA VAL A 149 1.26 -3.13 8.85
C VAL A 149 2.28 -3.93 9.66
N TYR A 150 2.51 -5.17 9.25
CA TYR A 150 3.47 -6.05 9.93
C TYR A 150 4.33 -6.78 8.90
N GLN A 151 5.54 -7.15 9.34
CA GLN A 151 6.48 -7.89 8.53
C GLN A 151 6.39 -9.36 8.90
N LYS A 152 6.11 -10.22 7.91
CA LYS A 152 6.19 -11.66 8.09
C LYS A 152 7.63 -12.10 7.79
N PRO A 153 8.31 -12.79 8.73
CA PRO A 153 9.63 -13.34 8.44
C PRO A 153 9.51 -14.37 7.32
N ASN A 154 10.41 -14.30 6.35
CA ASN A 154 10.46 -15.27 5.26
C ASN A 154 10.85 -16.64 5.85
N LYS A 155 9.96 -17.63 5.71
CA LYS A 155 10.14 -18.99 6.25
C LYS A 155 11.42 -19.68 5.75
N THR A 156 11.93 -19.28 4.59
CA THR A 156 13.09 -19.92 3.95
C THR A 156 14.43 -19.26 4.30
N GLY A 157 14.43 -18.18 5.09
CA GLY A 157 15.63 -17.39 5.42
C GLY A 157 16.28 -16.68 4.21
N LYS A 158 15.79 -16.92 2.99
CA LYS A 158 16.32 -16.36 1.74
C LYS A 158 15.35 -15.33 1.19
N GLY A 159 15.51 -14.07 1.60
CA GLY A 159 14.79 -12.93 1.03
C GLY A 159 14.32 -11.91 2.07
N ALA A 160 13.95 -10.72 1.59
CA ALA A 160 13.40 -9.67 2.43
C ALA A 160 12.09 -10.13 3.09
N PRO A 161 11.80 -9.67 4.33
CA PRO A 161 10.51 -9.93 4.97
C PRO A 161 9.37 -9.40 4.11
N GLU A 162 8.27 -10.14 4.05
CA GLU A 162 7.08 -9.72 3.31
C GLU A 162 6.27 -8.73 4.16
N ARG A 163 5.96 -7.58 3.57
CA ARG A 163 5.07 -6.59 4.20
C ARG A 163 3.62 -6.99 3.98
N LEU A 164 2.91 -7.26 5.08
CA LEU A 164 1.50 -7.61 5.08
C LEU A 164 0.67 -6.58 5.84
N ILE A 165 -0.61 -6.52 5.50
CA ILE A 165 -1.60 -5.65 6.14
C ILE A 165 -2.66 -6.53 6.78
N ARG A 166 -2.99 -6.25 8.05
CA ARG A 166 -4.10 -6.88 8.77
C ARG A 166 -5.11 -5.80 9.13
N ILE A 167 -6.37 -6.01 8.79
CA ILE A 167 -7.47 -5.14 9.22
C ILE A 167 -7.79 -5.48 10.68
N LEU A 168 -7.80 -4.48 11.55
CA LEU A 168 -8.15 -4.62 12.96
C LEU A 168 -9.65 -4.42 13.21
N GLY A 169 -10.29 -3.56 12.41
CA GLY A 169 -11.75 -3.38 12.46
C GLY A 169 -12.18 -1.93 12.18
N LEU A 170 -13.48 -1.70 12.34
CA LEU A 170 -14.08 -0.36 12.26
C LEU A 170 -13.72 0.48 13.49
N LYS A 171 -13.51 1.78 13.26
CA LYS A 171 -13.27 2.77 14.31
C LYS A 171 -14.45 3.71 14.45
N ASN A 172 -14.52 4.40 15.58
CA ASN A 172 -15.50 5.46 15.79
C ASN A 172 -15.18 6.62 14.83
N PHE A 173 -16.09 6.90 13.90
CA PHE A 173 -15.89 7.93 12.89
C PHE A 173 -15.62 9.31 13.48
N ASN A 174 -16.44 9.73 14.45
CA ASN A 174 -16.36 11.07 15.02
C ASN A 174 -15.05 11.31 15.79
N ASP A 175 -14.53 10.30 16.46
CA ASP A 175 -13.28 10.43 17.22
C ASP A 175 -12.05 10.44 16.30
N GLU A 176 -12.01 9.55 15.31
CA GLU A 176 -10.88 9.48 14.38
C GLU A 176 -10.83 10.70 13.45
N MET A 177 -11.99 11.21 13.02
CA MET A 177 -12.04 12.37 12.12
C MET A 177 -11.49 13.65 12.74
N LYS A 178 -11.53 13.81 14.08
CA LYS A 178 -10.97 14.99 14.77
C LYS A 178 -9.52 15.25 14.42
N TRP A 179 -8.72 14.19 14.25
CA TRP A 179 -7.29 14.31 13.92
C TRP A 179 -6.98 13.98 12.47
N ILE A 180 -7.82 13.19 11.78
CA ILE A 180 -7.65 12.85 10.36
C ILE A 180 -8.06 14.00 9.44
N GLN A 181 -9.16 14.71 9.72
CA GLN A 181 -9.68 15.77 8.83
C GLN A 181 -8.63 16.86 8.53
N PRO A 182 -7.89 17.42 9.52
CA PRO A 182 -6.87 18.41 9.23
C PRO A 182 -5.72 17.89 8.34
N LEU A 183 -5.43 16.58 8.40
CA LEU A 183 -4.43 15.94 7.53
C LEU A 183 -4.96 15.80 6.10
N MET A 184 -6.24 15.45 5.95
CA MET A 184 -6.92 15.40 4.65
C MET A 184 -6.91 16.75 3.97
N ASP A 185 -7.34 17.80 4.68
CA ASP A 185 -7.40 19.17 4.14
C ASP A 185 -6.03 19.67 3.69
N ARG A 186 -4.99 19.33 4.45
CA ARG A 186 -3.61 19.68 4.11
C ARG A 186 -3.14 18.98 2.85
N GLU A 187 -3.49 17.71 2.68
CA GLU A 187 -3.11 16.92 1.50
C GLU A 187 -3.90 17.36 0.26
N GLU A 188 -5.18 17.69 0.39
CA GLU A 188 -6.01 18.22 -0.68
C GLU A 188 -5.46 19.57 -1.18
N LYS A 189 -5.17 20.51 -0.27
CA LYS A 189 -4.52 21.79 -0.60
C LYS A 189 -3.16 21.62 -1.28
N ARG A 190 -2.39 20.57 -0.93
CA ARG A 190 -1.12 20.26 -1.61
C ARG A 190 -1.35 19.77 -3.04
N LYS A 191 -2.30 18.85 -3.25
CA LYS A 191 -2.66 18.33 -4.57
C LYS A 191 -3.17 19.43 -5.49
N GLU A 192 -4.05 20.30 -5.02
CA GLU A 192 -4.55 21.45 -5.79
C GLU A 192 -3.40 22.37 -6.27
N LYS A 193 -2.43 22.66 -5.38
CA LYS A 193 -1.25 23.46 -5.74
C LYS A 193 -0.36 22.75 -6.75
N GLU A 194 -0.13 21.44 -6.58
CA GLU A 194 0.66 20.64 -7.53
C GLU A 194 -0.03 20.58 -8.92
N GLU A 195 -1.34 20.40 -8.97
CA GLU A 195 -2.11 20.38 -10.21
C GLU A 195 -2.11 21.74 -10.91
N LYS A 196 -2.33 22.83 -10.17
CA LYS A 196 -2.25 24.18 -10.73
C LYS A 196 -0.88 24.45 -11.35
N ARG A 197 0.21 24.10 -10.64
CA ARG A 197 1.58 24.23 -11.16
C ARG A 197 1.81 23.39 -12.42
N LYS A 198 1.31 22.15 -12.46
CA LYS A 198 1.41 21.29 -13.67
C LYS A 198 0.67 21.89 -14.86
N ARG A 199 -0.54 22.42 -14.67
CA ARG A 199 -1.32 23.08 -15.72
C ARG A 199 -0.61 24.33 -16.25
N GLU A 200 -0.06 25.16 -15.36
CA GLU A 200 0.70 26.36 -15.74
C GLU A 200 1.99 26.02 -16.51
N LEU A 201 2.74 24.99 -16.06
CA LEU A 201 3.94 24.52 -16.74
C LEU A 201 3.61 23.95 -18.13
N ALA A 202 2.56 23.13 -18.25
CA ALA A 202 2.09 22.62 -19.54
C ALA A 202 1.70 23.75 -20.49
N ALA A 203 0.94 24.75 -20.02
CA ALA A 203 0.57 25.92 -20.81
C ALA A 203 1.80 26.74 -21.27
N ARG A 204 2.80 26.91 -20.40
CA ARG A 204 4.06 27.61 -20.75
C ARG A 204 4.88 26.81 -21.78
N GLN A 205 4.89 25.48 -21.68
CA GLN A 205 5.59 24.61 -22.64
C GLN A 205 4.92 24.66 -24.02
N LEU A 206 3.59 24.60 -24.08
CA LEU A 206 2.82 24.75 -25.33
C LEU A 206 3.14 26.10 -26.01
N LYS A 207 3.06 27.22 -25.26
CA LYS A 207 3.41 28.55 -25.78
C LYS A 207 4.87 28.67 -26.28
N ARG A 208 5.82 27.97 -25.65
CA ARG A 208 7.22 27.95 -26.08
C ARG A 208 7.40 27.13 -27.36
N GLN A 209 6.70 26.01 -27.50
CA GLN A 209 6.73 25.19 -28.71
C GLN A 209 6.15 25.96 -29.91
N GLU A 210 5.04 26.68 -29.72
CA GLU A 210 4.44 27.55 -30.74
C GLU A 210 5.41 28.65 -31.20
N LYS A 211 6.07 29.36 -30.26
CA LYS A 211 7.06 30.40 -30.59
C LYS A 211 8.29 29.86 -31.33
N LYS A 212 8.76 28.65 -30.98
CA LYS A 212 9.90 28.02 -31.68
C LYS A 212 9.54 27.65 -33.11
N LYS A 213 8.35 27.05 -33.34
CA LYS A 213 7.85 26.73 -34.68
C LYS A 213 7.74 27.97 -35.57
N GLN A 214 7.30 29.11 -35.01
CA GLN A 214 7.25 30.38 -35.74
C GLN A 214 8.64 30.95 -36.09
N LYS A 215 9.66 30.72 -35.24
CA LYS A 215 11.03 31.20 -35.49
C LYS A 215 11.80 30.35 -36.51
N THR A 216 11.58 29.04 -36.55
CA THR A 216 12.20 28.14 -37.54
C THR A 216 11.53 28.17 -38.91
N SER A 217 10.34 28.78 -39.01
CA SER A 217 9.62 29.00 -40.27
C SER A 217 9.98 30.31 -40.97
N LYS A 218 10.85 31.13 -40.35
CA LYS A 218 11.45 32.32 -40.95
C LYS A 218 12.91 32.04 -41.23
#